data_AF-U5WRZ5-F1
#
_entry.id   AF-U5WRZ5-F1
#
_cell.length_a   1.000
_cell.length_b   1.000
_cell.length_c   1.000
_cell.angle_alpha   90.00
_cell.angle_beta   90.00
_cell.angle_gamma   90.00
#
_symmetry.space_group_name_H-M   'P 1'
#
loop_
_entity.id
_entity.type
_entity.pdbx_description
1 polymer ?
#
loop_
_entity_poly.entity_id
_entity_poly.type
_entity_poly.pdbx_seq_one_letter_code
_entity_poly.pdbx_strand_id
1 'polypeptide(L)'
;MERGQLRIDVPQLEGVASQWGQRSLELAVLAPPSLGQPFQRTTAAVRGAHAAVEFAAAALLARTQATASTVQAGATGYASNEATAVAEMAAARPRLV
;
A
#
# COMPACT_ATOMS: atom_id res chain seq x y z
N MET A 1 -23.36 -14.71 11.27
CA MET A 1 -22.07 -15.03 10.62
C MET A 1 -21.80 -16.51 10.86
N GLU A 2 -21.85 -17.33 9.80
CA GLU A 2 -21.64 -18.78 9.91
C GLU A 2 -20.14 -19.10 9.99
N ARG A 3 -19.77 -20.07 10.84
CA ARG A 3 -18.38 -20.42 11.22
C ARG A 3 -17.53 -21.08 10.11
N GLY A 4 -17.93 -20.99 8.83
CA GLY A 4 -17.24 -21.64 7.71
C GLY A 4 -16.80 -20.72 6.56
N GLN A 5 -16.95 -19.40 6.70
CA GLN A 5 -16.90 -18.50 5.54
C GLN A 5 -15.93 -17.31 5.69
N LEU A 6 -14.89 -17.45 6.50
CA LEU A 6 -13.77 -16.51 6.53
C LEU A 6 -12.78 -16.87 5.42
N ARG A 7 -13.19 -16.67 4.16
CA ARG A 7 -12.30 -16.82 3.01
C ARG A 7 -11.74 -15.45 2.64
N ILE A 8 -10.42 -15.32 2.73
CA ILE A 8 -9.72 -14.13 2.25
C ILE A 8 -9.77 -14.13 0.72
N ASP A 9 -10.28 -13.07 0.12
CA ASP A 9 -10.21 -12.86 -1.33
C ASP A 9 -8.80 -12.32 -1.68
N VAL A 10 -7.88 -13.24 -1.94
CA VAL A 10 -6.47 -12.92 -2.27
C VAL A 10 -6.36 -12.07 -3.54
N PRO A 11 -7.05 -12.38 -4.66
CA PRO A 11 -7.05 -11.50 -5.84
C PRO A 11 -7.51 -10.06 -5.54
N GLN A 12 -8.53 -9.89 -4.69
CA GLN A 12 -8.97 -8.55 -4.29
C GLN A 12 -7.88 -7.80 -3.52
N LEU A 13 -7.17 -8.46 -2.60
CA LEU A 13 -6.07 -7.83 -1.85
C LEU A 13 -4.94 -7.37 -2.76
N GLU A 14 -4.54 -8.20 -3.73
CA GLU A 14 -3.51 -7.85 -4.72
C GLU A 14 -3.94 -6.69 -5.60
N GLY A 15 -5.21 -6.69 -6.05
CA GLY A 15 -5.78 -5.60 -6.83
C GLY A 15 -5.78 -4.28 -6.07
N VAL A 16 -6.19 -4.27 -4.80
CA VAL A 16 -6.20 -3.07 -3.95
C VAL A 16 -4.78 -2.57 -3.67
N ALA A 17 -3.84 -3.48 -3.35
CA ALA A 17 -2.44 -3.11 -3.12
C ALA A 17 -1.83 -2.45 -4.37
N SER A 18 -2.08 -3.02 -5.55
CA SER A 18 -1.63 -2.48 -6.83
C SER A 18 -2.21 -1.10 -7.11
N GLN A 19 -3.51 -0.90 -6.84
CA GLN A 19 -4.16 0.40 -7.01
C GLN A 19 -3.60 1.47 -6.04
N TRP A 20 -3.28 1.11 -4.80
CA TRP A 20 -2.62 2.03 -3.88
C TRP A 20 -1.21 2.37 -4.33
N GLY A 21 -0.44 1.38 -4.80
CA GLY A 21 0.88 1.60 -5.38
C GLY A 21 0.83 2.58 -6.55
N GLN A 22 -0.08 2.37 -7.50
CA GLN A 22 -0.21 3.23 -8.67
C GLN A 22 -0.67 4.65 -8.30
N ARG A 23 -1.72 4.79 -7.49
CA ARG A 23 -2.21 6.12 -7.05
C ARG A 23 -1.20 6.87 -6.21
N SER A 24 -0.32 6.17 -5.49
CA SER A 24 0.74 6.84 -4.72
C SER A 24 1.67 7.68 -5.59
N LEU A 25 1.88 7.30 -6.86
CA LEU A 25 2.72 8.05 -7.79
C LEU A 25 2.15 9.45 -8.10
N GLU A 26 0.84 9.64 -7.96
CA GLU A 26 0.17 10.93 -8.13
C GLU A 26 0.49 11.92 -6.99
N LEU A 27 1.04 11.44 -5.87
CA LEU A 27 1.46 12.28 -4.74
C LEU A 27 2.82 12.96 -4.96
N ALA A 28 3.52 12.67 -6.06
CA ALA A 28 4.73 13.40 -6.43
C ALA A 28 4.39 14.87 -6.71
N VAL A 29 4.77 15.76 -5.80
CA VAL A 29 4.40 17.19 -5.86
C VAL A 29 5.10 17.89 -7.02
N LEU A 30 4.35 18.69 -7.78
CA LEU A 30 4.87 19.55 -8.83
C LEU A 30 5.70 20.69 -8.22
N ALA A 31 6.79 21.05 -8.90
CA ALA A 31 7.68 22.12 -8.48
C ALA A 31 6.90 23.42 -8.19
N PRO A 32 7.33 24.20 -7.17
CA PRO A 32 6.64 25.42 -6.80
C PRO A 32 6.57 26.39 -7.99
N PRO A 33 5.48 27.17 -8.12
CA PRO A 33 5.39 28.22 -9.13
C PRO A 33 6.52 29.23 -8.94
N SER A 34 6.90 29.95 -10.00
CA SER A 34 7.93 30.99 -9.89
C SER A 34 7.49 32.09 -8.91
N LEU A 35 8.11 32.11 -7.74
CA LEU A 35 7.82 33.09 -6.69
C LEU A 35 8.73 34.32 -6.84
N GLY A 36 8.22 35.49 -6.45
CA GLY A 36 8.94 36.77 -6.52
C GLY A 36 10.17 36.86 -5.61
N GLN A 37 10.57 38.08 -5.28
CA GLN A 37 11.79 38.35 -4.52
C GLN A 37 11.79 37.64 -3.14
N PRO A 38 12.88 36.92 -2.78
CA PRO A 38 12.94 36.09 -1.57
C PRO A 38 12.87 36.85 -0.25
N PHE A 39 13.24 38.12 -0.26
CA PHE A 39 13.18 39.00 0.92
C PHE A 39 11.77 39.55 1.19
N GLN A 40 10.80 39.36 0.28
CA GLN A 40 9.41 39.68 0.57
C GLN A 40 8.82 38.63 1.53
N ARG A 41 8.27 39.09 2.66
CA ARG A 41 7.70 38.22 3.71
C ARG A 41 6.65 37.25 3.17
N THR A 42 5.80 37.71 2.26
CA THR A 42 4.78 36.87 1.61
C THR A 42 5.41 35.75 0.79
N THR A 43 6.45 36.04 0.02
CA THR A 43 7.21 35.06 -0.76
C THR A 43 7.86 34.00 0.13
N ALA A 44 8.47 34.41 1.26
CA ALA A 44 9.05 33.48 2.22
C ALA A 44 7.98 32.56 2.85
N ALA A 45 6.83 33.12 3.22
CA ALA A 45 5.71 32.35 3.76
C ALA A 45 5.16 31.32 2.74
N VAL A 46 4.99 31.71 1.48
CA VAL A 46 4.51 30.80 0.41
C VAL A 46 5.52 29.68 0.16
N ARG A 47 6.83 29.98 0.14
CA ARG A 47 7.87 28.93 0.06
C ARG A 47 7.79 27.95 1.23
N GLY A 48 7.65 28.45 2.46
CA GLY A 48 7.53 27.61 3.64
C GLY A 48 6.31 26.69 3.60
N ALA A 49 5.16 27.22 3.18
CA ALA A 49 3.95 26.43 3.00
C ALA A 49 4.12 25.33 1.93
N HIS A 50 4.76 25.66 0.81
CA HIS A 50 5.03 24.67 -0.24
C HIS A 50 5.95 23.54 0.26
N ALA A 51 7.04 23.88 0.95
CA ALA A 51 7.94 22.89 1.53
C ALA A 51 7.24 21.97 2.55
N ALA A 52 6.31 22.52 3.36
CA ALA A 52 5.51 21.72 4.29
C ALA A 52 4.59 20.73 3.55
N VAL A 53 3.98 21.16 2.43
CA VAL A 53 3.14 20.28 1.59
C VAL A 53 3.98 19.19 0.92
N GLU A 54 5.15 19.53 0.36
CA GLU A 54 6.08 18.55 -0.21
C GLU A 54 6.47 17.49 0.83
N PHE A 55 6.82 17.92 2.04
CA PHE A 55 7.17 17.00 3.13
C PHE A 55 6.00 16.08 3.52
N ALA A 56 4.80 16.63 3.66
CA ALA A 56 3.61 15.85 3.98
C ALA A 56 3.25 14.84 2.89
N ALA A 57 3.37 15.24 1.61
CA ALA A 57 3.14 14.37 0.46
C ALA A 57 4.15 13.23 0.39
N ALA A 58 5.44 13.52 0.61
CA ALA A 58 6.49 12.49 0.68
C ALA A 58 6.25 11.48 1.81
N ALA A 59 5.83 11.96 3.00
CA ALA A 59 5.50 11.08 4.11
C ALA A 59 4.27 10.20 3.81
N LEU A 60 3.24 10.75 3.17
CA LEU A 60 2.05 10.01 2.75
C LEU A 60 2.38 8.97 1.67
N LEU A 61 3.21 9.33 0.70
CA LEU A 61 3.72 8.43 -0.34
C LEU A 61 4.41 7.21 0.29
N ALA A 62 5.40 7.45 1.16
CA ALA A 62 6.14 6.39 1.83
C ALA A 62 5.22 5.45 2.63
N ARG A 63 4.25 6.00 3.37
CA ARG A 63 3.28 5.21 4.14
C ARG A 63 2.38 4.37 3.22
N THR A 64 1.93 4.94 2.12
CA THR A 64 1.05 4.26 1.16
C THR A 64 1.78 3.08 0.50
N GLN A 65 3.03 3.30 0.08
CA GLN A 65 3.88 2.25 -0.49
C GLN A 65 4.17 1.14 0.53
N ALA A 66 4.53 1.48 1.77
CA ALA A 66 4.75 0.49 2.83
C ALA A 66 3.49 -0.35 3.06
N THR A 67 2.31 0.29 3.12
CA THR A 67 1.03 -0.39 3.30
C THR A 67 0.71 -1.32 2.14
N ALA A 68 0.89 -0.88 0.90
CA ALA A 68 0.68 -1.70 -0.29
C ALA A 68 1.58 -2.95 -0.26
N SER A 69 2.86 -2.78 0.06
CA SER A 69 3.82 -3.88 0.20
C SER A 69 3.43 -4.88 1.30
N THR A 70 2.97 -4.38 2.46
CA THR A 70 2.48 -5.26 3.54
C THR A 70 1.25 -6.05 3.13
N VAL A 71 0.28 -5.43 2.44
CA VAL A 71 -0.91 -6.14 1.95
C VAL A 71 -0.55 -7.17 0.90
N GLN A 72 0.36 -6.86 -0.02
CA GLN A 72 0.84 -7.81 -1.01
C GLN A 72 1.57 -9.02 -0.37
N ALA A 73 2.43 -8.76 0.62
CA ALA A 73 3.08 -9.84 1.38
C ALA A 73 2.05 -10.71 2.13
N GLY A 74 1.02 -10.09 2.71
CA GLY A 74 -0.09 -10.80 3.34
C GLY A 74 -0.86 -11.69 2.36
N ALA A 75 -1.17 -11.18 1.17
CA ALA A 75 -1.82 -11.95 0.10
C ALA A 75 -1.01 -13.18 -0.31
N THR A 76 0.31 -13.01 -0.51
CA THR A 76 1.23 -14.13 -0.77
C THR A 76 1.23 -15.14 0.39
N GLY A 77 1.28 -14.66 1.64
CA GLY A 77 1.24 -15.51 2.83
C GLY A 77 -0.04 -16.36 2.92
N TYR A 78 -1.21 -15.79 2.62
CA TYR A 78 -2.46 -16.54 2.58
C TYR A 78 -2.45 -17.62 1.50
N ALA A 79 -1.98 -17.31 0.29
CA ALA A 79 -1.88 -18.28 -0.79
C ALA A 79 -0.94 -19.45 -0.44
N SER A 80 0.22 -19.15 0.16
CA SER A 80 1.16 -20.18 0.62
C SER A 80 0.56 -21.05 1.73
N ASN A 81 -0.12 -20.46 2.71
CA ASN A 81 -0.75 -21.21 3.80
C ASN A 81 -1.82 -22.18 3.28
N GLU A 82 -2.65 -21.74 2.32
CA GLU A 82 -3.67 -22.61 1.72
C GLU A 82 -3.03 -23.78 0.96
N ALA A 83 -1.98 -23.52 0.18
CA ALA A 83 -1.26 -24.56 -0.55
C ALA A 83 -0.63 -25.60 0.40
N THR A 84 0.00 -25.14 1.49
CA THR A 84 0.54 -26.02 2.53
C THR A 84 -0.57 -26.83 3.21
N ALA A 85 -1.67 -26.18 3.59
CA ALA A 85 -2.81 -26.86 4.22
C ALA A 85 -3.39 -27.97 3.32
N VAL A 86 -3.52 -27.70 2.01
CA VAL A 86 -3.97 -28.70 1.03
C VAL A 86 -3.01 -29.89 0.97
N ALA A 87 -1.70 -29.65 0.96
CA ALA A 87 -0.69 -30.70 0.93
C ALA A 87 -0.73 -31.56 2.21
N GLU A 88 -0.83 -30.93 3.39
CA GLU A 88 -0.93 -31.63 4.67
C GLU A 88 -2.22 -32.45 4.77
N MET A 89 -3.37 -31.91 4.35
CA MET A 89 -4.64 -32.64 4.31
C MET A 89 -4.59 -33.84 3.34
N ALA A 90 -3.93 -33.69 2.20
CA ALA A 90 -3.73 -34.80 1.26
C ALA A 90 -2.84 -35.90 1.86
N ALA A 91 -1.79 -35.53 2.61
CA ALA A 91 -0.91 -36.47 3.29
C ALA A 91 -1.60 -37.18 4.48
N ALA A 92 -2.50 -36.49 5.18
CA ALA A 92 -3.26 -37.04 6.31
C ALA A 92 -4.40 -37.97 5.89
N ARG A 93 -4.78 -37.99 4.61
CA ARG A 93 -5.88 -38.83 4.11
C ARG A 93 -5.50 -40.31 4.25
N PRO A 94 -6.25 -41.13 5.01
CA PRO A 94 -5.91 -42.54 5.21
C PRO A 94 -5.90 -43.26 3.85
N ARG A 95 -4.86 -44.08 3.62
CA ARG A 95 -4.84 -45.00 2.49
C ARG A 95 -5.96 -46.00 2.71
N LEU A 96 -7.04 -45.88 1.95
CA LEU A 96 -8.05 -46.95 1.87
C LEU A 96 -7.33 -48.16 1.27
N VAL A 97 -7.05 -49.15 2.14
CA VAL A 97 -6.58 -50.49 1.79
C VAL A 97 -7.80 -51.38 1.62
#